data_AF-A0A7R9DVS3-F1
#
_entry.id   AF-A0A7R9DVS3-F1
#
_cell.length_a   1.000
_cell.length_b   1.000
_cell.length_c   1.000
_cell.angle_alpha   90.00
_cell.angle_beta   90.00
_cell.angle_gamma   90.00
#
_symmetry.space_group_name_H-M   'P 1'
#
loop_
_entity.id
_entity.type
_entity.pdbx_description
1 polymer ?
#
loop_
_entity_poly.entity_id
_entity_poly.type
_entity_poly.pdbx_seq_one_letter_code
_entity_poly.pdbx_strand_id
1 'polypeptide(L)'
;METWIKISLFLCLFGFLKEFRPSEPFIVDFLLDDRMNLTDEVINQEIFPVGTYCNCIWLVLVLLATDLLRYKPIIILEAIGGIGCWALLSFSTNYVSII
;
A
#
# COMPACT_ATOMS: atom_id res chain seq x y z
N MET A 1 31.18 4.03 14.24
CA MET A 1 30.34 3.75 13.05
C MET A 1 29.76 5.07 12.61
N GLU A 2 30.20 5.57 11.45
CA GLU A 2 29.77 6.85 10.87
C GLU A 2 28.25 6.99 10.89
N THR A 3 27.74 8.18 11.23
CA THR A 3 26.30 8.46 11.35
C THR A 3 25.53 8.10 10.08
N TRP A 4 26.16 8.28 8.90
CA TRP A 4 25.60 7.93 7.60
C TRP A 4 25.34 6.43 7.43
N ILE A 5 26.26 5.57 7.90
CA ILE A 5 26.10 4.11 7.82
C ILE A 5 24.89 3.66 8.62
N LYS A 6 24.68 4.24 9.81
CA LYS A 6 23.51 3.93 10.65
C LYS A 6 22.21 4.31 9.94
N ILE A 7 22.15 5.51 9.36
CA ILE A 7 20.95 6.00 8.65
C ILE A 7 20.66 5.11 7.43
N SER A 8 21.67 4.79 6.62
CA SER A 8 21.51 3.91 5.46
C SER A 8 21.04 2.50 5.86
N LEU A 9 21.58 1.94 6.94
CA LEU A 9 21.16 0.63 7.44
C LEU A 9 19.69 0.63 7.88
N PHE A 10 19.26 1.66 8.62
CA PHE A 10 17.86 1.80 9.02
C PHE A 10 16.93 1.99 7.81
N LEU A 11 17.35 2.75 6.81
CA LEU A 11 16.57 2.97 5.60
C LEU A 11 16.43 1.69 4.77
N CYS A 12 17.51 0.92 4.61
CA CYS A 12 17.47 -0.37 3.94
C CYS A 12 16.59 -1.39 4.68
N LEU A 13 16.71 -1.45 6.01
CA LEU A 13 15.86 -2.34 6.82
C LEU A 13 14.39 -1.94 6.71
N PHE A 14 14.09 -0.64 6.77
CA PHE A 14 12.73 -0.13 6.58
C PHE A 14 12.19 -0.48 5.19
N GLY A 15 12.97 -0.25 4.13
CA GLY A 15 12.59 -0.61 2.76
C GLY A 15 12.30 -2.10 2.60
N PHE A 16 13.15 -2.96 3.18
CA PHE A 16 12.95 -4.41 3.18
C PHE A 16 11.65 -4.82 3.90
N LEU A 17 11.41 -4.29 5.11
CA LEU A 17 10.20 -4.59 5.88
C LEU A 17 8.93 -4.08 5.20
N LYS A 18 9.00 -2.92 4.54
CA LYS A 18 7.87 -2.31 3.82
C LYS A 18 7.49 -3.11 2.57
N GLU A 19 8.45 -3.75 1.91
CA GLU A 19 8.23 -4.61 0.75
C GLU A 19 7.82 -6.03 1.13
N PHE A 20 8.04 -6.44 2.38
CA PHE A 20 7.61 -7.74 2.88
C PHE A 20 6.08 -7.78 3.08
N ARG A 21 5.36 -8.05 1.99
CA ARG A 21 3.89 -8.07 1.95
C ARG A 21 3.36 -9.46 1.61
N PRO A 22 3.46 -10.42 2.55
CA PRO A 22 3.02 -11.80 2.31
C PRO A 22 1.51 -11.94 2.07
N SER A 23 0.72 -10.91 2.36
CA SER A 23 -0.73 -10.88 2.20
C SER A 23 -1.18 -10.57 0.76
N GLU A 24 -0.39 -9.85 -0.03
CA GLU A 24 -0.74 -9.47 -1.41
C GLU A 24 -1.16 -10.63 -2.33
N PRO A 25 -0.51 -11.82 -2.32
CA PRO A 25 -0.95 -12.94 -3.16
C PRO A 25 -2.34 -13.49 -2.80
N PHE A 26 -2.83 -13.24 -1.59
CA PHE A 26 -4.13 -13.74 -1.11
C PHE A 26 -5.29 -12.75 -1.36
N ILE A 27 -5.01 -11.55 -1.90
CA ILE A 27 -6.03 -10.52 -2.11
C ILE A 27 -7.07 -10.95 -3.14
N VAL A 28 -6.68 -11.65 -4.20
CA VAL A 28 -7.61 -12.13 -5.24
C VAL A 28 -8.60 -13.11 -4.63
N ASP A 29 -8.09 -14.13 -3.92
CA ASP A 29 -8.94 -15.12 -3.25
C ASP A 29 -9.89 -14.47 -2.22
N PHE A 30 -9.44 -13.42 -1.53
CA PHE A 30 -10.27 -12.64 -0.62
C PHE A 30 -11.38 -11.86 -1.33
N LEU A 31 -11.11 -11.29 -2.51
CA LEU A 31 -12.08 -10.56 -3.34
C LEU A 31 -13.11 -11.47 -4.01
N LEU A 32 -12.72 -12.70 -4.32
CA LEU A 32 -13.58 -13.74 -4.89
C LEU A 32 -14.42 -14.47 -3.83
N ASP A 33 -14.05 -14.37 -2.55
CA ASP A 33 -14.76 -15.00 -1.45
C ASP A 33 -16.24 -14.55 -1.42
N ASP A 34 -17.11 -15.41 -0.89
CA ASP A 34 -18.58 -15.25 -0.88
C ASP A 34 -19.05 -13.96 -0.14
N ARG A 35 -18.13 -13.32 0.59
CA ARG A 35 -18.32 -12.02 1.25
C ARG A 35 -18.26 -10.83 0.29
N MET A 36 -17.48 -10.92 -0.79
CA MET A 36 -17.32 -9.83 -1.77
C MET A 36 -17.86 -10.17 -3.16
N ASN A 37 -18.05 -11.44 -3.52
CA ASN A 37 -18.81 -11.86 -4.70
C ASN A 37 -18.47 -11.11 -6.01
N LEU A 38 -17.19 -10.77 -6.20
CA LEU A 38 -16.70 -10.15 -7.43
C LEU A 38 -16.33 -11.24 -8.45
N THR A 39 -16.53 -10.97 -9.74
CA THR A 39 -16.11 -11.89 -10.80
C THR A 39 -14.63 -11.67 -11.14
N ASP A 40 -13.90 -12.75 -11.42
CA ASP A 40 -12.49 -12.72 -11.86
C ASP A 40 -12.22 -11.70 -12.98
N GLU A 41 -13.16 -11.57 -13.90
CA GLU A 41 -13.04 -10.70 -15.07
C GLU A 41 -13.05 -9.22 -14.67
N VAL A 42 -13.91 -8.83 -13.71
CA VAL A 42 -13.97 -7.46 -13.18
C VAL A 42 -12.72 -7.12 -12.37
N ILE A 43 -12.23 -8.05 -11.55
CA ILE A 43 -11.01 -7.85 -10.75
C ILE A 43 -9.82 -7.58 -11.68
N ASN A 44 -9.65 -8.42 -12.70
CA ASN A 44 -8.49 -8.34 -13.58
C ASN A 44 -8.57 -7.20 -14.61
N GLN A 45 -9.76 -6.84 -15.10
CA GLN A 45 -9.92 -5.83 -16.14
C GLN A 45 -10.20 -4.42 -15.61
N GLU A 46 -10.78 -4.28 -14.42
CA GLU A 46 -11.14 -2.97 -13.88
C GLU A 46 -10.32 -2.63 -12.62
N ILE A 47 -10.34 -3.51 -11.62
CA ILE A 47 -9.78 -3.19 -10.29
C ILE A 47 -8.25 -3.08 -10.34
N PHE A 48 -7.56 -4.08 -10.89
CA PHE A 48 -6.10 -4.05 -10.97
C PHE A 48 -5.56 -2.92 -11.86
N PRO A 49 -6.11 -2.66 -13.06
CA PRO A 49 -5.68 -1.54 -13.88
C PRO A 49 -5.91 -0.19 -13.18
N VAL A 50 -7.10 0.04 -12.61
CA VAL A 50 -7.39 1.30 -11.90
C VAL A 50 -6.46 1.50 -10.71
N GLY A 51 -6.25 0.47 -9.88
CA GLY A 51 -5.32 0.52 -8.77
C GLY A 51 -3.90 0.86 -9.21
N THR A 52 -3.44 0.25 -10.31
CA THR A 52 -2.09 0.49 -10.87
C THR A 52 -1.94 1.92 -11.39
N TYR A 53 -2.91 2.42 -12.17
CA TYR A 53 -2.87 3.78 -12.70
C TYR A 53 -2.93 4.83 -11.58
N CYS A 54 -3.80 4.62 -10.58
CA CYS A 54 -3.86 5.47 -9.40
C CYS A 54 -2.53 5.48 -8.63
N ASN A 55 -1.89 4.32 -8.46
CA ASN A 55 -0.58 4.24 -7.82
C ASN A 55 0.50 5.00 -8.59
N CYS A 56 0.52 4.92 -9.92
CA CYS A 56 1.46 5.69 -10.75
C CYS A 56 1.31 7.21 -10.53
N ILE A 57 0.08 7.72 -10.50
CA ILE A 57 -0.19 9.15 -10.24
C ILE A 57 0.21 9.51 -8.80
N TRP A 58 -0.13 8.65 -7.84
CA TRP A 58 0.20 8.84 -6.43
C TRP A 58 1.71 8.94 -6.19
N LEU A 59 2.51 8.13 -6.89
CA LEU A 59 3.98 8.20 -6.81
C LEU A 59 4.52 9.59 -7.19
N VAL A 60 3.94 10.25 -8.21
CA VAL A 60 4.33 11.61 -8.61
C VAL A 60 4.01 12.62 -7.50
N LEU A 61 2.83 12.49 -6.87
CA LEU A 61 2.43 13.35 -5.77
C LEU A 61 3.32 13.17 -4.54
N VAL A 62 3.64 11.93 -4.18
CA VAL A 62 4.52 11.60 -3.06
C VAL A 62 5.95 12.08 -3.32
N LEU A 63 6.45 11.95 -4.56
CA LEU A 63 7.76 12.49 -4.95
C LEU A 63 7.82 13.99 -4.68
N LEU A 64 6.85 14.76 -5.20
CA LEU A 64 6.79 16.20 -5.02
C LEU A 64 6.65 16.58 -3.53
N ALA A 65 5.80 15.86 -2.79
CA ALA A 65 5.65 16.06 -1.36
C ALA A 65 6.95 15.81 -0.59
N THR A 66 7.74 14.81 -1.01
CA THR A 66 9.02 14.45 -0.37
C THR A 66 10.07 15.52 -0.56
N ASP A 67 10.08 16.16 -1.72
CA ASP A 67 10.96 17.30 -1.99
C ASP A 67 10.60 18.53 -1.13
N LEU A 68 9.30 18.74 -0.84
CA LEU A 68 8.84 19.89 -0.05
C LEU A 68 8.91 19.68 1.48
N LEU A 69 8.53 18.50 1.97
CA LEU A 69 8.31 18.23 3.40
C LEU A 69 9.45 17.45 4.08
N ARG A 70 10.46 17.03 3.31
CA ARG A 70 11.53 16.09 3.74
C ARG A 70 10.98 14.68 4.02
N TYR A 71 11.88 13.69 4.08
CA TYR A 71 11.52 12.26 4.12
C TYR A 71 10.81 11.77 5.41
N LYS A 72 11.09 12.37 6.57
CA LYS A 72 10.59 11.88 7.88
C LYS A 72 9.06 11.87 8.03
N PRO A 73 8.32 12.97 7.78
CA PRO A 73 6.86 12.98 7.95
C PRO A 73 6.15 12.05 6.97
N ILE A 74 6.70 11.87 5.76
CA ILE A 74 6.10 11.03 4.72
C ILE A 74 6.18 9.55 5.08
N ILE A 75 7.30 9.11 5.64
CA ILE A 75 7.44 7.74 6.15
C ILE A 75 6.39 7.43 7.23
N ILE A 76 6.12 8.38 8.13
CA ILE A 76 5.12 8.21 9.18
C ILE A 76 3.70 8.15 8.59
N LEU A 77 3.39 9.05 7.66
CA LEU A 77 2.08 9.07 6.97
C LEU A 77 1.85 7.78 6.18
N GLU A 78 2.87 7.28 5.48
CA GLU A 78 2.77 6.03 4.70
C GLU A 78 2.54 4.82 5.62
N ALA A 79 3.25 4.74 6.74
CA ALA A 79 3.04 3.67 7.72
C ALA A 79 1.62 3.70 8.32
N ILE A 80 1.11 4.88 8.70
CA ILE A 80 -0.25 5.04 9.24
C ILE A 80 -1.29 4.68 8.18
N GLY A 81 -1.12 5.16 6.94
CA GLY A 81 -2.00 4.84 5.82
C GLY A 81 -2.04 3.36 5.50
N GLY A 82 -0.88 2.69 5.51
CA GLY A 82 -0.78 1.24 5.31
C GLY A 82 -1.51 0.46 6.41
N ILE A 83 -1.27 0.78 7.68
CA ILE A 83 -1.95 0.13 8.81
C ILE A 83 -3.46 0.35 8.72
N GLY A 84 -3.90 1.57 8.41
CA GLY A 84 -5.31 1.91 8.23
C GLY A 84 -5.96 1.12 7.08
N CYS A 85 -5.29 1.04 5.92
CA CYS A 85 -5.78 0.30 4.77
C CYS A 85 -5.93 -1.20 5.08
N TRP A 86 -4.92 -1.82 5.69
CA TRP A 86 -4.99 -3.24 6.07
C TRP A 86 -6.03 -3.51 7.17
N ALA A 87 -6.19 -2.59 8.13
CA ALA A 87 -7.25 -2.69 9.13
C ALA A 87 -8.64 -2.61 8.47
N LEU A 88 -8.84 -1.65 7.56
CA LEU A 88 -10.09 -1.52 6.81
C LEU A 88 -10.38 -2.78 5.98
N LEU A 89 -9.40 -3.32 5.28
CA LEU A 89 -9.55 -4.57 4.53
C LEU A 89 -9.93 -5.76 5.43
N SER A 90 -9.34 -5.84 6.62
CA SER A 90 -9.60 -6.94 7.57
C SER A 90 -11.00 -6.87 8.19
N PHE A 91 -11.49 -5.67 8.49
CA PHE A 91 -12.80 -5.46 9.13
C PHE A 91 -13.93 -5.25 8.13
N SER A 92 -13.62 -4.98 6.86
CA SER A 92 -14.65 -4.78 5.84
C SER A 92 -15.46 -6.05 5.62
N THR A 93 -16.76 -5.87 5.50
CA THR A 93 -17.72 -6.92 5.20
C THR A 93 -18.30 -6.78 3.79
N ASN A 94 -18.14 -5.61 3.15
CA ASN A 94 -18.67 -5.30 1.82
C ASN A 94 -17.72 -4.35 1.07
N TYR A 95 -17.65 -4.46 -0.25
CA TYR A 95 -16.87 -3.59 -1.15
C TYR A 95 -17.25 -2.10 -1.02
N VAL A 96 -18.53 -1.80 -0.79
CA VAL A 96 -19.02 -0.42 -0.55
C VAL A 96 -18.53 0.17 0.78
N SER A 97 -18.13 -0.68 1.75
CA SER A 97 -17.59 -0.19 3.03
C SER A 97 -16.11 0.23 2.94
N ILE A 98 -15.45 -0.05 1.81
CA ILE A 98 -14.02 0.24 1.58
C ILE A 98 -13.85 1.55 0.78
N ILE A 99 -14.86 1.95 0.00
CA ILE A 99 -14.90 3.13 -0.87
C ILE A 99 -15.57 4.29 -0.13
#